data_AF-A0A954RAY5-F1
#
_entry.id   AF-A0A954RAY5-F1
#
_cell.length_a   1.000
_cell.length_b   1.000
_cell.length_c   1.000
_cell.angle_alpha   90.00
_cell.angle_beta   90.00
_cell.angle_gamma   90.00
#
_symmetry.space_group_name_H-M   'P 1'
#
loop_
_entity.id
_entity.type
_entity.pdbx_description
1 polymer ?
#
loop_
_entity_poly.entity_id
_entity_poly.type
_entity_poly.pdbx_seq_one_letter_code
_entity_poly.pdbx_strand_id
1 'polypeptide(L)'
;MHCRTGIFGMAKKTSTTRTKRAAGSARRETPAELSRKIARLDRDLMQLINERAKLTVRLAKTADEGVDPRTLTATDLSTLENAVGGSKGPLDEAAVRAIYRELYSGARRLVQPTRVAYLGPAYSYSHQAAIERFGTSVDLTPVASIAAVFEEVNRGHAEYGLVPIENSTDGRIVDTLDMFARNPANICGEVQLRIHHNLLSRCQRGEVTEVYSKPQALSQCRDWLTKHLPFARLVEMTSTTAAAQLAADKYGAAAIASLQAAANYGLDVIASNIEDNRNNVTRFAVIGKEEPKRSGNDKT
;
A
#
# COMPACT_ATOMS: atom_id res chain seq x y z
N MET A 1 -37.38 -74.75 84.59
CA MET A 1 -37.51 -74.91 83.12
C MET A 1 -36.20 -74.43 82.51
N HIS A 2 -35.32 -75.34 82.07
CA HIS A 2 -35.17 -75.75 80.64
C HIS A 2 -34.83 -74.53 79.75
N CYS A 3 -33.58 -74.21 79.33
CA CYS A 3 -32.37 -74.96 78.92
C CYS A 3 -32.29 -75.28 77.40
N ARG A 4 -31.09 -75.01 76.82
CA ARG A 4 -30.52 -75.28 75.46
C ARG A 4 -30.26 -74.01 74.61
N THR A 5 -29.03 -73.60 74.25
CA THR A 5 -27.97 -74.20 73.37
C THR A 5 -28.43 -74.43 71.93
N GLY A 6 -27.74 -74.04 70.83
CA GLY A 6 -26.41 -73.44 70.60
C GLY A 6 -26.33 -72.90 69.14
N ILE A 7 -25.21 -72.75 68.39
CA ILE A 7 -23.73 -72.78 68.58
C ILE A 7 -23.08 -72.33 67.23
N PHE A 8 -21.74 -72.16 67.13
CA PHE A 8 -20.90 -71.73 65.97
C PHE A 8 -20.77 -70.21 65.68
N GLY A 9 -19.57 -69.65 65.47
CA GLY A 9 -18.23 -70.25 65.48
C GLY A 9 -17.07 -69.23 65.56
N MET A 10 -15.87 -69.69 65.93
CA MET A 10 -14.65 -68.87 66.05
C MET A 10 -13.93 -68.69 64.70
N ALA A 11 -13.34 -67.51 64.43
CA ALA A 11 -12.07 -67.42 63.68
C ALA A 11 -11.35 -66.06 63.81
N LYS A 12 -10.19 -66.09 64.47
CA LYS A 12 -8.91 -65.39 64.20
C LYS A 12 -8.87 -63.95 63.63
N LYS A 13 -8.07 -63.13 64.33
CA LYS A 13 -7.43 -61.91 63.85
C LYS A 13 -6.70 -62.10 62.50
N THR A 14 -6.82 -61.14 61.60
CA THR A 14 -5.71 -60.73 60.70
C THR A 14 -5.73 -59.22 60.53
N SER A 15 -4.57 -58.60 60.70
CA SER A 15 -4.35 -57.18 60.47
C SER A 15 -4.31 -56.87 58.97
N THR A 16 -5.06 -55.86 58.52
CA THR A 16 -4.71 -55.11 57.30
C THR A 16 -4.73 -53.62 57.60
N THR A 17 -3.54 -53.08 57.86
CA THR A 17 -3.27 -51.65 58.04
C THR A 17 -3.60 -50.91 56.74
N ARG A 18 -4.83 -50.43 56.59
CA ARG A 18 -5.28 -49.75 55.37
C ARG A 18 -4.92 -48.26 55.43
N THR A 19 -3.67 -47.96 55.09
CA THR A 19 -3.14 -46.61 54.86
C THR A 19 -3.98 -45.86 53.82
N LYS A 20 -4.92 -45.02 54.28
CA LYS A 20 -5.59 -44.04 53.41
C LYS A 20 -4.68 -42.84 53.21
N ARG A 21 -4.01 -42.81 52.06
CA ARG A 21 -3.20 -41.68 51.57
C ARG A 21 -4.00 -40.97 50.46
N ALA A 22 -4.05 -39.63 50.50
CA ALA A 22 -4.62 -38.73 49.49
C ALA A 22 -6.16 -38.86 49.25
N ALA A 23 -6.85 -37.85 48.69
CA ALA A 23 -6.38 -36.59 48.10
C ALA A 23 -7.29 -35.40 48.50
N GLY A 24 -6.72 -34.20 48.58
CA GLY A 24 -7.50 -32.97 48.63
C GLY A 24 -8.05 -32.66 47.24
N SER A 25 -9.36 -32.48 47.10
CA SER A 25 -9.97 -32.03 45.85
C SER A 25 -9.77 -30.53 45.67
N ALA A 26 -9.10 -30.13 44.59
CA ALA A 26 -9.08 -28.73 44.20
C ALA A 26 -10.51 -28.27 43.88
N ARG A 27 -10.94 -27.15 44.48
CA ARG A 27 -12.25 -26.53 44.26
C ARG A 27 -12.40 -26.24 42.76
N ARG A 28 -13.35 -26.89 42.08
CA ARG A 28 -13.66 -26.60 40.68
C ARG A 28 -14.15 -25.16 40.56
N GLU A 29 -13.58 -24.43 39.61
CA GLU A 29 -13.94 -23.04 39.35
C GLU A 29 -15.34 -22.95 38.75
N THR A 30 -16.13 -21.97 39.18
CA THR A 30 -17.43 -21.69 38.60
C THR A 30 -17.29 -20.98 37.24
N PRO A 31 -18.26 -21.12 36.32
CA PRO A 31 -18.24 -20.38 35.05
C PRO A 31 -18.07 -18.86 35.24
N ALA A 32 -18.70 -18.28 36.28
CA ALA A 32 -18.58 -16.86 36.60
C ALA A 32 -17.20 -16.45 37.17
N GLU A 33 -16.45 -17.36 37.80
CA GLU A 33 -15.04 -17.12 38.17
C GLU A 33 -14.15 -17.17 36.92
N LEU A 34 -14.37 -18.13 36.01
CA LEU A 34 -13.64 -18.25 34.75
C LEU A 34 -13.88 -17.07 33.80
N SER A 35 -15.12 -16.63 33.58
CA SER A 35 -15.42 -15.47 32.73
C SER A 35 -14.78 -14.18 33.25
N ARG A 36 -14.67 -14.01 34.58
CA ARG A 36 -13.96 -12.86 35.18
C ARG A 36 -12.44 -12.94 35.00
N LYS A 37 -11.86 -14.14 34.98
CA LYS A 37 -10.44 -14.35 34.63
C LYS A 37 -10.19 -14.03 33.15
N ILE A 38 -11.03 -14.51 32.24
CA ILE A 38 -10.95 -14.22 30.80
C ILE A 38 -11.02 -12.70 30.57
N ALA A 39 -12.06 -12.04 31.08
CA ALA A 39 -12.22 -10.58 30.92
C ALA A 39 -11.07 -9.75 31.53
N ARG A 40 -10.30 -10.31 32.48
CA ARG A 40 -9.05 -9.70 32.95
C ARG A 40 -7.91 -9.92 31.97
N LEU A 41 -7.70 -11.15 31.52
CA LEU A 41 -6.70 -11.48 30.50
C LEU A 41 -6.91 -10.67 29.21
N ASP A 42 -8.14 -10.45 28.79
CA ASP A 42 -8.45 -9.63 27.60
C ASP A 42 -7.96 -8.18 27.76
N ARG A 43 -8.11 -7.58 28.95
CA ARG A 43 -7.56 -6.24 29.24
C ARG A 43 -6.04 -6.24 29.26
N ASP A 44 -5.44 -7.24 29.90
CA ASP A 44 -3.98 -7.38 29.98
C ASP A 44 -3.38 -7.59 28.57
N LEU A 45 -4.03 -8.38 27.72
CA LEU A 45 -3.69 -8.57 26.29
C LEU A 45 -3.80 -7.27 25.50
N MET A 46 -4.89 -6.51 25.64
CA MET A 46 -5.05 -5.23 24.96
C MET A 46 -3.98 -4.21 25.40
N GLN A 47 -3.56 -4.22 26.67
CA GLN A 47 -2.46 -3.39 27.13
C GLN A 47 -1.13 -3.78 26.46
N LEU A 48 -0.81 -5.07 26.38
CA LEU A 48 0.40 -5.58 25.71
C LEU A 48 0.41 -5.27 24.20
N ILE A 49 -0.73 -5.44 23.52
CA ILE A 49 -0.93 -5.07 22.11
C ILE A 49 -0.62 -3.58 21.88
N ASN A 50 -1.15 -2.70 22.72
CA ASN A 50 -0.94 -1.27 22.63
C ASN A 50 0.52 -0.86 22.92
N GLU A 51 1.17 -1.45 23.92
CA GLU A 51 2.59 -1.16 24.20
C GLU A 51 3.51 -1.63 23.07
N ARG A 52 3.24 -2.80 22.46
CA ARG A 52 3.96 -3.25 21.27
C ARG A 52 3.77 -2.29 20.10
N ALA A 53 2.54 -1.83 19.83
CA ALA A 53 2.29 -0.85 18.78
C ALA A 53 3.06 0.48 19.00
N LYS A 54 3.12 0.97 20.25
CA LYS A 54 3.95 2.14 20.63
C LYS A 54 5.45 1.89 20.47
N LEU A 55 5.93 0.66 20.65
CA LEU A 55 7.32 0.29 20.38
C LEU A 55 7.61 0.33 18.88
N THR A 56 6.74 -0.22 18.03
CA THR A 56 6.86 -0.12 16.56
C THR A 56 6.94 1.35 16.11
N VAL A 57 6.09 2.24 16.64
CA VAL A 57 6.12 3.68 16.32
C VAL A 57 7.41 4.37 16.78
N ARG A 58 7.98 3.97 17.92
CA ARG A 58 9.28 4.50 18.37
C ARG A 58 10.44 3.99 17.52
N LEU A 59 10.43 2.72 17.16
CA LEU A 59 11.45 2.10 16.29
C LEU A 59 11.47 2.74 14.89
N ALA A 60 10.30 3.04 14.33
CA ALA A 60 10.20 3.76 13.05
C ALA A 60 10.78 5.18 13.13
N LYS A 61 10.68 5.85 14.29
CA LYS A 61 11.27 7.18 14.53
C LYS A 61 12.77 7.16 14.79
N THR A 62 13.38 5.99 14.99
CA THR A 62 14.83 5.82 15.07
C THR A 62 15.47 5.43 13.73
N ALA A 63 14.71 5.47 12.63
CA ALA A 63 15.28 5.39 11.29
C ALA A 63 16.09 6.65 10.97
N ASP A 64 17.31 6.47 10.47
CA ASP A 64 18.13 7.57 9.94
C ASP A 64 17.47 8.23 8.72
N GLU A 65 17.83 9.48 8.43
CA GLU A 65 17.32 10.19 7.25
C GLU A 65 17.63 9.40 5.96
N GLY A 66 16.57 9.10 5.19
CA GLY A 66 16.66 8.30 3.97
C GLY A 66 16.51 6.78 4.16
N VAL A 67 16.50 6.27 5.40
CA VAL A 67 16.16 4.86 5.67
C VAL A 67 14.64 4.72 5.76
N ASP A 68 14.07 3.90 4.87
CA ASP A 68 12.64 3.56 4.91
C ASP A 68 12.30 2.86 6.25
N PRO A 69 11.42 3.42 7.12
CA PRO A 69 11.04 2.83 8.40
C PRO A 69 10.40 1.44 8.29
N ARG A 70 9.98 1.03 7.09
CA ARG A 70 9.53 -0.34 6.80
C ARG A 70 10.65 -1.36 6.79
N THR A 71 11.91 -0.97 6.55
CA THR A 71 13.04 -1.92 6.59
C THR A 71 13.29 -2.40 8.03
N LEU A 72 13.22 -1.50 9.00
CA LEU A 72 13.32 -1.80 10.43
C LEU A 72 12.15 -2.66 10.96
N THR A 73 11.00 -2.62 10.29
CA THR A 73 9.78 -3.36 10.68
C THR A 73 9.46 -4.56 9.76
N ALA A 74 10.21 -4.77 8.67
CA ALA A 74 10.03 -5.93 7.78
C ALA A 74 10.53 -7.23 8.44
N THR A 75 11.51 -7.13 9.33
CA THR A 75 12.10 -8.21 10.13
C THR A 75 11.08 -8.94 11.02
N ASP A 76 9.90 -8.36 11.22
CA ASP A 76 8.83 -8.88 12.07
C ASP A 76 8.30 -10.25 11.60
N LEU A 77 8.28 -10.53 10.29
CA LEU A 77 7.80 -11.80 9.74
C LEU A 77 8.79 -12.96 9.92
N SER A 78 10.10 -12.73 9.80
CA SER A 78 11.12 -13.74 10.13
C SER A 78 11.28 -13.92 11.65
N THR A 79 11.02 -12.86 12.42
CA THR A 79 11.00 -12.93 13.89
C THR A 79 9.76 -13.68 14.40
N LEU A 80 8.64 -13.64 13.66
CA LEU A 80 7.44 -14.43 13.92
C LEU A 80 7.73 -15.93 13.93
N GLU A 81 8.48 -16.45 12.97
CA GLU A 81 8.78 -17.89 12.88
C GLU A 81 9.56 -18.37 14.11
N ASN A 82 10.53 -17.57 14.57
CA ASN A 82 11.29 -17.83 15.79
C ASN A 82 10.45 -17.72 17.08
N ALA A 83 9.47 -16.81 17.13
CA ALA A 83 8.60 -16.60 18.28
C ALA A 83 7.44 -17.62 18.38
N VAL A 84 6.93 -18.09 17.23
CA VAL A 84 5.75 -18.97 17.13
C VAL A 84 6.14 -20.45 17.06
N GLY A 85 7.32 -20.79 16.53
CA GLY A 85 7.86 -22.16 16.43
C GLY A 85 8.12 -22.89 17.76
N GLY A 86 7.73 -22.30 18.90
CA GLY A 86 7.76 -22.89 20.23
C GLY A 86 6.41 -22.91 20.96
N SER A 87 5.28 -22.67 20.27
CA SER A 87 3.94 -22.66 20.89
C SER A 87 3.63 -23.98 21.60
N LYS A 88 3.43 -23.93 22.92
CA LYS A 88 2.93 -25.04 23.75
C LYS A 88 1.49 -24.80 24.26
N GLY A 89 0.78 -23.87 23.62
CA GLY A 89 -0.56 -23.47 24.01
C GLY A 89 -1.65 -24.42 23.48
N PRO A 90 -2.91 -24.23 23.90
CA PRO A 90 -4.06 -24.95 23.35
C PRO A 90 -4.50 -24.45 21.96
N LEU A 91 -3.91 -23.36 21.47
CA LEU A 91 -4.07 -22.87 20.09
C LEU A 91 -3.00 -23.49 19.20
N ASP A 92 -3.39 -23.92 18.01
CA ASP A 92 -2.45 -24.40 17.00
C ASP A 92 -1.56 -23.27 16.45
N GLU A 93 -0.50 -23.67 15.77
CA GLU A 93 0.49 -22.75 15.22
C GLU A 93 -0.12 -21.81 14.15
N ALA A 94 -1.08 -22.28 13.37
CA ALA A 94 -1.70 -21.51 12.29
C ALA A 94 -2.57 -20.37 12.83
N ALA A 95 -3.35 -20.64 13.89
CA ALA A 95 -4.16 -19.64 14.59
C ALA A 95 -3.28 -18.57 15.25
N VAL A 96 -2.20 -18.99 15.94
CA VAL A 96 -1.23 -18.06 16.54
C VAL A 96 -0.58 -17.19 15.45
N ARG A 97 -0.12 -17.80 14.36
CA ARG A 97 0.48 -17.10 13.21
C ARG A 97 -0.48 -16.07 12.61
N ALA A 98 -1.78 -16.39 12.48
CA ALA A 98 -2.81 -15.48 11.98
C ALA A 98 -3.03 -14.28 12.92
N ILE A 99 -3.16 -14.50 14.23
CA ILE A 99 -3.34 -13.42 15.23
C ILE A 99 -2.17 -12.43 15.17
N TYR A 100 -0.93 -12.94 15.18
CA TYR A 100 0.24 -12.09 15.11
C TYR A 100 0.37 -11.37 13.75
N ARG A 101 -0.01 -12.01 12.63
CA ARG A 101 -0.02 -11.36 11.31
C ARG A 101 -0.90 -10.11 11.31
N GLU A 102 -2.12 -10.19 11.84
CA GLU A 102 -3.01 -9.02 11.94
C GLU A 102 -2.46 -7.95 12.91
N LEU A 103 -1.86 -8.38 14.02
CA LEU A 103 -1.21 -7.47 14.98
C LEU A 103 0.03 -6.76 14.41
N TYR A 104 0.83 -7.42 13.56
CA TYR A 104 1.91 -6.79 12.79
C TYR A 104 1.35 -5.85 11.72
N SER A 105 0.31 -6.28 10.98
CA SER A 105 -0.37 -5.45 9.97
C SER A 105 -0.88 -4.12 10.56
N GLY A 106 -1.62 -4.18 11.68
CA GLY A 106 -2.14 -3.01 12.38
C GLY A 106 -1.03 -2.10 12.94
N ALA A 107 0.02 -2.67 13.55
CA ALA A 107 1.15 -1.88 14.05
C ALA A 107 1.95 -1.22 12.91
N ARG A 108 2.08 -1.89 11.76
CA ARG A 108 2.76 -1.37 10.56
C ARG A 108 2.01 -0.17 9.97
N ARG A 109 0.67 -0.16 10.00
CA ARG A 109 -0.13 1.00 9.53
C ARG A 109 0.14 2.28 10.33
N LEU A 110 0.58 2.19 11.59
CA LEU A 110 0.92 3.34 12.43
C LEU A 110 2.26 4.01 12.07
N VAL A 111 3.06 3.38 11.19
CA VAL A 111 4.43 3.82 10.86
C VAL A 111 4.70 3.97 9.36
N GLN A 112 3.71 3.67 8.52
CA GLN A 112 3.84 3.91 7.09
C GLN A 112 3.65 5.41 6.80
N PRO A 113 4.57 6.08 6.09
CA PRO A 113 4.16 7.24 5.30
C PRO A 113 3.12 6.76 4.29
N THR A 114 2.03 7.52 4.10
CA THR A 114 0.98 7.19 3.13
C THR A 114 1.62 6.89 1.78
N ARG A 115 1.41 5.66 1.29
CA ARG A 115 1.95 5.21 0.00
C ARG A 115 0.89 5.34 -1.08
N VAL A 116 1.30 5.92 -2.20
CA VAL A 116 0.44 6.17 -3.36
C VAL A 116 1.06 5.50 -4.58
N ALA A 117 0.40 4.47 -5.11
CA ALA A 117 0.77 3.87 -6.39
C ALA A 117 0.28 4.76 -7.54
N TYR A 118 1.07 4.94 -8.59
CA TYR A 118 0.66 5.73 -9.76
C TYR A 118 1.21 5.17 -11.07
N LEU A 119 0.52 5.46 -12.19
CA LEU A 119 0.99 5.07 -13.52
C LEU A 119 2.31 5.80 -13.84
N GLY A 120 3.41 5.07 -13.81
CA GLY A 120 4.76 5.58 -13.99
C GLY A 120 5.12 5.98 -15.43
N PRO A 121 6.38 6.36 -15.66
CA PRO A 121 7.47 6.48 -14.68
C PRO A 121 7.39 7.79 -13.88
N ALA A 122 8.40 8.08 -13.07
CA ALA A 122 8.58 9.38 -12.41
C ALA A 122 8.60 10.55 -13.42
N TYR A 123 8.32 11.75 -12.92
CA TYR A 123 8.26 13.03 -13.68
C TYR A 123 7.19 13.08 -14.80
N SER A 124 6.39 12.03 -14.95
CA SER A 124 5.19 11.99 -15.78
C SER A 124 4.07 12.88 -15.21
N TYR A 125 3.03 13.14 -15.99
CA TYR A 125 1.85 13.87 -15.52
C TYR A 125 1.12 13.16 -14.36
N SER A 126 1.14 11.83 -14.32
CA SER A 126 0.63 11.05 -13.18
C SER A 126 1.45 11.28 -11.91
N HIS A 127 2.79 11.40 -12.03
CA HIS A 127 3.65 11.77 -10.91
C HIS A 127 3.34 13.18 -10.39
N GLN A 128 3.12 14.13 -11.30
CA GLN A 128 2.74 15.50 -10.94
C GLN A 128 1.40 15.57 -10.21
N ALA A 129 0.37 14.90 -10.73
CA ALA A 129 -0.93 14.84 -10.09
C ALA A 129 -0.88 14.14 -8.72
N ALA A 130 0.05 13.20 -8.51
CA ALA A 130 0.28 12.58 -7.20
C ALA A 130 0.94 13.55 -6.21
N ILE A 131 1.98 14.29 -6.63
CA ILE A 131 2.60 15.34 -5.83
C ILE A 131 1.60 16.46 -5.50
N GLU A 132 0.76 16.87 -6.45
CA GLU A 132 -0.27 17.89 -6.24
C GLU A 132 -1.31 17.44 -5.21
N ARG A 133 -1.74 16.17 -5.24
CA ARG A 133 -2.76 15.66 -4.32
C ARG A 133 -2.27 15.41 -2.90
N PHE A 134 -1.04 14.91 -2.76
CA PHE A 134 -0.52 14.30 -1.54
C PHE A 134 0.75 14.98 -0.99
N GLY A 135 1.33 15.91 -1.74
CA GLY A 135 2.62 16.54 -1.42
C GLY A 135 3.82 15.67 -1.81
N THR A 136 5.01 16.15 -1.45
CA THR A 136 6.29 15.45 -1.71
C THR A 136 6.72 14.51 -0.58
N SER A 137 6.03 14.54 0.57
CA SER A 137 6.39 13.76 1.77
C SER A 137 5.78 12.35 1.82
N VAL A 138 5.09 11.93 0.76
CA VAL A 138 4.48 10.59 0.62
C VAL A 138 5.35 9.66 -0.21
N ASP A 139 5.23 8.34 0.02
CA ASP A 139 5.91 7.34 -0.79
C ASP A 139 5.16 7.15 -2.12
N LEU A 140 5.63 7.85 -3.16
CA LEU A 140 5.09 7.75 -4.51
C LEU A 140 5.73 6.57 -5.25
N THR A 141 4.98 5.48 -5.40
CA THR A 141 5.45 4.24 -6.04
C THR A 141 5.02 4.19 -7.53
N PRO A 142 5.93 4.35 -8.50
CA PRO A 142 5.60 4.21 -9.92
C PRO A 142 5.36 2.73 -10.27
N VAL A 143 4.30 2.46 -11.02
CA VAL A 143 4.02 1.13 -11.59
C VAL A 143 3.80 1.18 -13.11
N ALA A 144 4.02 0.06 -13.79
CA ALA A 144 4.09 0.00 -15.26
C ALA A 144 2.73 0.11 -15.98
N SER A 145 1.60 -0.11 -15.31
CA SER A 145 0.26 -0.11 -15.92
C SER A 145 -0.81 0.37 -14.96
N ILE A 146 -1.97 0.77 -15.51
CA ILE A 146 -3.15 1.16 -14.70
C ILE A 146 -3.63 -0.05 -13.88
N ALA A 147 -3.63 -1.25 -14.47
CA ALA A 147 -3.98 -2.49 -13.76
C ALA A 147 -3.11 -2.73 -12.52
N ALA A 148 -1.79 -2.47 -12.61
CA ALA A 148 -0.88 -2.59 -11.48
C ALA A 148 -1.19 -1.59 -10.35
N VAL A 149 -1.73 -0.40 -10.66
CA VAL A 149 -2.16 0.57 -9.62
C VAL A 149 -3.31 -0.01 -8.79
N PHE A 150 -4.32 -0.60 -9.44
CA PHE A 150 -5.42 -1.28 -8.76
C PHE A 150 -4.93 -2.51 -7.99
N GLU A 151 -3.98 -3.27 -8.53
CA GLU A 151 -3.41 -4.47 -7.90
C GLU A 151 -2.66 -4.13 -6.59
N GLU A 152 -1.83 -3.09 -6.59
CA GLU A 152 -1.11 -2.61 -5.40
C GLU A 152 -2.07 -2.11 -4.30
N VAL A 153 -3.12 -1.39 -4.68
CA VAL A 153 -4.16 -0.94 -3.74
C VAL A 153 -4.96 -2.13 -3.21
N ASN A 154 -5.40 -3.06 -4.06
CA ASN A 154 -6.20 -4.21 -3.66
C ASN A 154 -5.43 -5.16 -2.75
N ARG A 155 -4.13 -5.38 -2.99
CA ARG A 155 -3.25 -6.13 -2.08
C ARG A 155 -2.94 -5.40 -0.78
N GLY A 156 -3.18 -4.08 -0.71
CA GLY A 156 -2.79 -3.26 0.44
C GLY A 156 -1.29 -3.00 0.50
N HIS A 157 -0.60 -3.06 -0.64
CA HIS A 157 0.79 -2.63 -0.77
C HIS A 157 0.91 -1.10 -0.85
N ALA A 158 -0.13 -0.42 -1.34
CA ALA A 158 -0.34 1.01 -1.28
C ALA A 158 -1.68 1.32 -0.59
N GLU A 159 -1.78 2.47 0.09
CA GLU A 159 -3.03 2.91 0.73
C GLU A 159 -3.96 3.56 -0.29
N TYR A 160 -3.38 4.31 -1.23
CA TYR A 160 -4.07 4.92 -2.35
C TYR A 160 -3.41 4.57 -3.68
N GLY A 161 -4.19 4.68 -4.75
CA GLY A 161 -3.72 4.65 -6.13
C GLY A 161 -4.16 5.91 -6.86
N LEU A 162 -3.38 6.38 -7.83
CA LEU A 162 -3.75 7.49 -8.71
C LEU A 162 -3.81 7.02 -10.16
N VAL A 163 -5.01 7.11 -10.75
CA VAL A 163 -5.28 6.65 -12.12
C VAL A 163 -5.95 7.75 -12.94
N PRO A 164 -5.53 7.97 -14.20
CA PRO A 164 -6.17 8.97 -15.06
C PRO A 164 -7.50 8.41 -15.59
N ILE A 165 -8.60 9.16 -15.47
CA ILE A 165 -9.95 8.72 -15.87
C ILE A 165 -10.49 9.43 -17.11
N GLU A 166 -10.09 10.67 -17.34
CA GLU A 166 -10.60 11.50 -18.45
C GLU A 166 -9.57 12.56 -18.83
N ASN A 167 -9.37 12.79 -20.12
CA ASN A 167 -8.62 13.92 -20.66
C ASN A 167 -9.57 14.78 -21.53
N SER A 168 -9.49 16.11 -21.42
CA SER A 168 -10.41 17.02 -22.13
C SER A 168 -10.23 17.05 -23.66
N THR A 169 -9.13 16.48 -24.17
CA THR A 169 -8.83 16.38 -25.61
C THR A 169 -9.11 14.96 -26.14
N ASP A 170 -8.67 13.93 -25.42
CA ASP A 170 -8.76 12.52 -25.87
C ASP A 170 -10.02 11.78 -25.35
N GLY A 171 -10.77 12.38 -24.41
CA GLY A 171 -11.97 11.78 -23.80
C GLY A 171 -11.67 10.85 -22.62
N ARG A 172 -12.55 9.87 -22.38
CA ARG A 172 -12.43 8.92 -21.25
C ARG A 172 -11.37 7.87 -21.50
N ILE A 173 -10.63 7.50 -20.46
CA ILE A 173 -9.56 6.50 -20.54
C ILE A 173 -10.15 5.11 -20.29
N VAL A 174 -10.32 4.36 -21.37
CA VAL A 174 -11.00 3.05 -21.39
C VAL A 174 -10.38 2.07 -20.40
N ASP A 175 -9.05 1.92 -20.40
CA ASP A 175 -8.31 1.03 -19.49
C ASP A 175 -8.68 1.22 -18.02
N THR A 176 -8.87 2.48 -17.58
CA THR A 176 -9.23 2.79 -16.19
C THR A 176 -10.69 2.42 -15.89
N LEU A 177 -11.60 2.64 -16.83
CA LEU A 177 -13.02 2.24 -16.69
C LEU A 177 -13.16 0.71 -16.65
N ASP A 178 -12.44 0.01 -17.52
CA ASP A 178 -12.37 -1.45 -17.55
C ASP A 178 -11.82 -2.02 -16.23
N MET A 179 -10.85 -1.34 -15.63
CA MET A 179 -10.33 -1.73 -14.31
C MET A 179 -11.35 -1.54 -13.19
N PHE A 180 -12.09 -0.42 -13.16
CA PHE A 180 -13.20 -0.23 -12.21
C PHE A 180 -14.31 -1.28 -12.37
N ALA A 181 -14.61 -1.70 -13.60
CA ALA A 181 -15.62 -2.74 -13.87
C ALA A 181 -15.20 -4.14 -13.38
N ARG A 182 -13.90 -4.41 -13.27
CA ARG A 182 -13.34 -5.73 -12.91
C ARG A 182 -12.83 -5.83 -11.48
N ASN A 183 -12.48 -4.71 -10.85
CA ASN A 183 -11.82 -4.66 -9.55
C ASN A 183 -12.54 -3.69 -8.61
N PRO A 184 -13.04 -4.15 -7.44
CA PRO A 184 -13.71 -3.28 -6.49
C PRO A 184 -12.68 -2.33 -5.85
N ALA A 185 -12.77 -1.05 -6.20
CA ALA A 185 -11.98 0.02 -5.60
C ALA A 185 -12.84 1.29 -5.50
N ASN A 186 -12.75 1.98 -4.36
CA ASN A 186 -13.54 3.18 -4.10
C ASN A 186 -12.80 4.42 -4.58
N ILE A 187 -13.51 5.38 -5.19
CA ILE A 187 -12.92 6.69 -5.53
C ILE A 187 -12.95 7.55 -4.27
N CYS A 188 -11.78 7.75 -3.66
CA CYS A 188 -11.59 8.53 -2.44
C CYS A 188 -11.35 10.03 -2.71
N GLY A 189 -11.27 10.45 -3.98
CA GLY A 189 -11.12 11.85 -4.40
C GLY A 189 -10.72 11.99 -5.87
N GLU A 190 -10.55 13.23 -6.33
CA GLU A 190 -10.07 13.56 -7.68
C GLU A 190 -8.96 14.63 -7.68
N VAL A 191 -8.18 14.68 -8.77
CA VAL A 191 -7.30 15.79 -9.14
C VAL A 191 -7.55 16.17 -10.59
N GLN A 192 -7.41 17.44 -10.94
CA GLN A 192 -7.49 17.94 -12.31
C GLN A 192 -6.21 18.69 -12.65
N LEU A 193 -5.29 18.02 -13.34
CA LEU A 193 -4.01 18.60 -13.74
C LEU A 193 -4.12 19.22 -15.13
N ARG A 194 -3.69 20.48 -15.28
CA ARG A 194 -3.51 21.11 -16.59
C ARG A 194 -2.27 20.56 -17.28
N ILE A 195 -2.44 20.07 -18.50
CA ILE A 195 -1.38 19.43 -19.27
C ILE A 195 -0.76 20.45 -20.22
N HIS A 196 0.41 20.94 -19.86
CA HIS A 196 1.25 21.77 -20.72
C HIS A 196 2.38 20.93 -21.31
N HIS A 197 2.44 20.88 -22.64
CA HIS A 197 3.45 20.18 -23.41
C HIS A 197 4.58 21.17 -23.75
N ASN A 198 5.82 20.76 -23.57
CA ASN A 198 6.99 21.62 -23.77
C ASN A 198 7.98 20.90 -24.69
N LEU A 199 8.55 21.62 -25.64
CA LEU A 199 9.66 21.13 -26.45
C LEU A 199 10.96 21.30 -25.67
N LEU A 200 11.61 20.18 -25.36
CA LEU A 200 12.81 20.09 -24.54
C LEU A 200 13.99 19.59 -25.38
N SER A 201 15.19 20.17 -25.25
CA SER A 201 16.38 19.67 -25.93
C SER A 201 17.67 20.15 -25.24
N ARG A 202 18.82 19.65 -25.71
CA ARG A 202 20.17 20.15 -25.39
C ARG A 202 20.78 21.01 -26.51
N CYS A 203 20.09 21.12 -27.64
CA CYS A 203 20.50 21.90 -28.80
C CYS A 203 19.47 22.98 -29.11
N GLN A 204 19.86 23.99 -29.89
CA GLN A 204 18.93 25.04 -30.30
C GLN A 204 17.87 24.48 -31.27
N ARG A 205 16.70 25.11 -31.33
CA ARG A 205 15.58 24.68 -32.18
C ARG A 205 15.97 24.38 -33.65
N GLY A 206 16.91 25.15 -34.22
CA GLY A 206 17.36 24.96 -35.61
C GLY A 206 18.22 23.71 -35.83
N GLU A 207 18.71 23.08 -34.76
CA GLU A 207 19.55 21.88 -34.77
C GLU A 207 18.73 20.60 -34.50
N VAL A 208 17.43 20.74 -34.21
CA VAL A 208 16.53 19.62 -33.92
C VAL A 208 16.16 18.90 -35.22
N THR A 209 16.67 17.68 -35.36
CA THR A 209 16.35 16.78 -36.49
C THR A 209 15.25 15.79 -36.16
N GLU A 210 14.99 15.51 -34.88
CA GLU A 210 14.05 14.47 -34.44
C GLU A 210 13.31 14.89 -33.17
N VAL A 211 12.02 14.56 -33.09
CA VAL A 211 11.15 14.88 -31.94
C VAL A 211 10.51 13.61 -31.40
N TYR A 212 10.73 13.35 -30.11
CA TYR A 212 10.29 12.14 -29.42
C TYR A 212 9.15 12.44 -28.45
N SER A 213 8.09 11.63 -28.43
CA SER A 213 7.10 11.61 -27.33
C SER A 213 6.12 10.44 -27.43
N LYS A 214 5.14 10.36 -26.51
CA LYS A 214 3.96 9.49 -26.67
C LYS A 214 3.15 9.91 -27.91
N PRO A 215 2.48 8.97 -28.61
CA PRO A 215 1.62 9.29 -29.77
C PRO A 215 0.58 10.39 -29.47
N GLN A 216 -0.04 10.34 -28.29
CA GLN A 216 -1.00 11.36 -27.83
C GLN A 216 -0.37 12.75 -27.75
N ALA A 217 0.82 12.89 -27.14
CA ALA A 217 1.50 14.18 -27.01
C ALA A 217 2.00 14.71 -28.36
N LEU A 218 2.49 13.84 -29.26
CA LEU A 218 2.83 14.25 -30.64
C LEU A 218 1.58 14.74 -31.39
N SER A 219 0.43 14.08 -31.21
CA SER A 219 -0.82 14.48 -31.88
C SER A 219 -1.45 15.74 -31.29
N GLN A 220 -1.20 16.05 -30.02
CA GLN A 220 -1.68 17.25 -29.32
C GLN A 220 -0.80 18.50 -29.54
N CYS A 221 0.27 18.38 -30.32
CA CYS A 221 1.18 19.48 -30.68
C CYS A 221 1.47 19.54 -32.19
N ARG A 222 0.59 18.95 -33.00
CA ARG A 222 0.81 18.69 -34.42
C ARG A 222 0.87 19.98 -35.22
N ASP A 223 0.01 20.94 -34.93
CA ASP A 223 -0.04 22.21 -35.66
C ASP A 223 1.21 23.05 -35.34
N TRP A 224 1.64 23.06 -34.08
CA TRP A 224 2.89 23.70 -33.66
C TRP A 224 4.11 23.05 -34.34
N LEU A 225 4.21 21.72 -34.31
CA LEU A 225 5.32 20.96 -34.93
C LEU A 225 5.40 21.22 -36.43
N THR A 226 4.27 21.14 -37.14
CA THR A 226 4.21 21.37 -38.59
C THR A 226 4.67 22.78 -38.96
N LYS A 227 4.38 23.78 -38.11
CA LYS A 227 4.74 25.18 -38.34
C LYS A 227 6.20 25.50 -37.99
N HIS A 228 6.77 24.85 -36.96
CA HIS A 228 8.05 25.25 -36.38
C HIS A 228 9.20 24.26 -36.57
N LEU A 229 8.89 22.99 -36.85
CA LEU A 229 9.84 21.90 -37.11
C LEU A 229 9.36 21.00 -38.28
N PRO A 230 9.01 21.56 -39.46
CA PRO A 230 8.38 20.81 -40.57
C PRO A 230 9.23 19.66 -41.13
N PHE A 231 10.55 19.68 -40.91
CA PHE A 231 11.49 18.66 -41.39
C PHE A 231 11.96 17.70 -40.29
N ALA A 232 11.55 17.88 -39.04
CA ALA A 232 11.98 17.02 -37.95
C ALA A 232 11.20 15.69 -37.96
N ARG A 233 11.91 14.57 -37.81
CA ARG A 233 11.29 13.24 -37.76
C ARG A 233 10.58 13.03 -36.43
N LEU A 234 9.27 12.82 -36.44
CA LEU A 234 8.51 12.46 -35.24
C LEU A 234 8.71 10.97 -34.92
N VAL A 235 9.01 10.65 -33.67
CA VAL A 235 9.28 9.29 -33.19
C VAL A 235 8.48 8.97 -31.94
N GLU A 236 7.68 7.91 -32.01
CA GLU A 236 6.81 7.49 -30.91
C GLU A 236 7.58 6.73 -29.81
N MET A 237 7.25 7.04 -28.56
CA MET A 237 7.89 6.50 -27.35
C MET A 237 6.84 6.03 -26.34
N THR A 238 7.24 5.13 -25.44
CA THR A 238 6.37 4.57 -24.39
C THR A 238 5.95 5.58 -23.32
N SER A 239 6.72 6.66 -23.11
CA SER A 239 6.36 7.76 -22.20
C SER A 239 7.01 9.10 -22.60
N THR A 240 6.39 10.20 -22.18
CA THR A 240 6.95 11.56 -22.28
C THR A 240 8.25 11.68 -21.50
N THR A 241 8.33 11.04 -20.33
CA THR A 241 9.56 10.91 -19.53
C THR A 241 10.67 10.18 -20.30
N ALA A 242 10.38 9.04 -20.92
CA ALA A 242 11.38 8.28 -21.69
C ALA A 242 11.88 9.04 -22.93
N ALA A 243 11.01 9.86 -23.54
CA ALA A 243 11.43 10.78 -24.59
C ALA A 243 12.37 11.87 -24.05
N ALA A 244 12.08 12.47 -22.89
CA ALA A 244 12.97 13.45 -22.26
C ALA A 244 14.33 12.82 -21.90
N GLN A 245 14.36 11.61 -21.34
CA GLN A 245 15.61 10.90 -21.09
C GLN A 245 16.42 10.69 -22.38
N LEU A 246 15.79 10.22 -23.47
CA LEU A 246 16.46 10.03 -24.75
C LEU A 246 17.02 11.34 -25.33
N ALA A 247 16.28 12.45 -25.24
CA ALA A 247 16.75 13.76 -25.68
C ALA A 247 17.91 14.33 -24.83
N ALA A 248 18.09 13.86 -23.59
CA ALA A 248 19.23 14.23 -22.76
C ALA A 248 20.53 13.50 -23.19
N ASP A 249 20.39 12.28 -23.71
CA ASP A 249 21.51 11.44 -24.16
C ASP A 249 21.89 11.66 -25.63
N LYS A 250 21.03 12.30 -26.44
CA LYS A 250 21.20 12.43 -27.89
C LYS A 250 21.13 13.86 -28.40
N TYR A 251 22.24 14.36 -28.95
CA TYR A 251 22.29 15.65 -29.64
C TYR A 251 21.39 15.65 -30.91
N GLY A 252 20.77 16.79 -31.22
CA GLY A 252 19.81 16.92 -32.32
C GLY A 252 18.43 16.30 -32.07
N ALA A 253 18.23 15.62 -30.93
CA ALA A 253 16.93 15.15 -30.49
C ALA A 253 16.24 16.16 -29.57
N ALA A 254 14.93 16.32 -29.75
CA ALA A 254 14.06 17.01 -28.81
C ALA A 254 12.98 16.07 -28.28
N ALA A 255 12.42 16.40 -27.12
CA ALA A 255 11.31 15.67 -26.51
C ALA A 255 10.11 16.59 -26.31
N ILE A 256 8.89 16.07 -26.46
CA ILE A 256 7.69 16.73 -25.94
C ILE A 256 7.38 16.14 -24.57
N ALA A 257 7.56 16.93 -23.51
CA ALA A 257 7.34 16.47 -22.14
C ALA A 257 6.92 17.60 -21.18
N SER A 258 6.86 17.26 -19.90
CA SER A 258 6.52 18.18 -18.81
C SER A 258 7.76 19.01 -18.38
N LEU A 259 7.53 20.18 -17.78
CA LEU A 259 8.61 21.02 -17.21
C LEU A 259 9.41 20.29 -16.12
N GLN A 260 8.77 19.41 -15.34
CA GLN A 260 9.46 18.63 -14.31
C GLN A 260 10.44 17.61 -14.92
N ALA A 261 10.12 17.03 -16.08
CA ALA A 261 11.06 16.18 -16.81
C ALA A 261 12.25 17.00 -17.33
N ALA A 262 12.02 18.24 -17.80
CA ALA A 262 13.10 19.14 -18.22
C ALA A 262 14.11 19.39 -17.09
N ALA A 263 13.60 19.82 -15.93
CA ALA A 263 14.42 20.08 -14.74
C ALA A 263 15.18 18.84 -14.25
N ASN A 264 14.57 17.65 -14.30
CA ASN A 264 15.20 16.43 -13.79
C ASN A 264 16.25 15.84 -14.74
N TYR A 265 16.06 15.93 -16.06
CA TYR A 265 17.01 15.41 -17.05
C TYR A 265 18.00 16.46 -17.57
N GLY A 266 17.99 17.67 -17.03
CA GLY A 266 18.91 18.75 -17.43
C GLY A 266 18.71 19.20 -18.88
N LEU A 267 17.46 19.31 -19.31
CA LEU A 267 17.09 19.79 -20.65
C LEU A 267 16.63 21.25 -20.63
N ASP A 268 17.00 21.99 -21.66
CA ASP A 268 16.50 23.34 -21.89
C ASP A 268 15.08 23.31 -22.48
N VAL A 269 14.23 24.25 -22.04
CA VAL A 269 12.89 24.45 -22.58
C VAL A 269 13.00 25.33 -23.82
N ILE A 270 13.06 24.70 -25.00
CA ILE A 270 13.21 25.35 -26.30
C ILE A 270 11.91 26.06 -26.73
N ALA A 271 10.76 25.50 -26.34
CA ALA A 271 9.45 26.15 -26.45
C ALA A 271 8.49 25.62 -25.39
N SER A 272 7.84 26.52 -24.66
CA SER A 272 6.84 26.20 -23.63
C SER A 272 5.41 26.20 -24.18
N ASN A 273 4.55 25.36 -23.63
CA ASN A 273 3.10 25.34 -23.88
C ASN A 273 2.77 25.24 -25.39
N ILE A 274 3.32 24.21 -26.04
CA ILE A 274 3.19 23.94 -27.48
C ILE A 274 1.96 23.08 -27.82
N GLU A 275 1.10 22.78 -26.84
CA GLU A 275 -0.17 22.11 -27.09
C GLU A 275 -1.12 22.95 -27.95
N ASP A 276 -1.75 22.29 -28.94
CA ASP A 276 -2.69 22.91 -29.87
C ASP A 276 -3.98 23.35 -29.11
N ASN A 277 -4.35 22.62 -28.04
CA ASN A 277 -5.44 22.97 -27.12
C ASN A 277 -4.92 23.42 -25.75
N ARG A 278 -4.97 24.73 -25.48
CA ARG A 278 -4.56 25.35 -24.19
C ARG A 278 -5.42 24.97 -22.99
N ASN A 279 -6.60 24.38 -23.21
CA ASN A 279 -7.51 23.89 -22.17
C ASN A 279 -7.40 22.36 -21.98
N ASN A 280 -6.22 21.79 -22.24
CA ASN A 280 -5.92 20.38 -22.01
C ASN A 280 -5.83 20.10 -20.49
N VAL A 281 -6.79 19.32 -19.98
CA VAL A 281 -6.92 18.96 -18.56
C VAL A 281 -7.08 17.46 -18.47
N THR A 282 -6.30 16.80 -17.61
CA THR A 282 -6.51 15.40 -17.26
C THR A 282 -7.07 15.30 -15.85
N ARG A 283 -8.24 14.66 -15.72
CA ARG A 283 -8.84 14.29 -14.45
C ARG A 283 -8.30 12.93 -14.02
N PHE A 284 -7.76 12.87 -12.81
CA PHE A 284 -7.27 11.69 -12.13
C PHE A 284 -8.22 11.32 -10.99
N ALA A 285 -8.50 10.04 -10.82
CA ALA A 285 -9.16 9.51 -9.64
C ALA A 285 -8.11 9.02 -8.63
N VAL A 286 -8.32 9.37 -7.36
CA VAL A 286 -7.68 8.72 -6.23
C VAL A 286 -8.52 7.50 -5.87
N ILE A 287 -7.97 6.30 -6.01
CA ILE A 287 -8.60 5.05 -5.60
C ILE A 287 -8.07 4.59 -4.24
N GLY A 288 -8.90 3.91 -3.45
CA GLY A 288 -8.53 3.34 -2.16
C GLY A 288 -9.53 2.29 -1.68
N LYS A 289 -9.26 1.68 -0.52
CA LYS A 289 -10.16 0.67 0.07
C LYS A 289 -11.30 1.27 0.90
N GLU A 290 -11.06 2.40 1.56
CA GLU A 290 -12.03 3.03 2.46
C GLU A 290 -12.93 4.00 1.69
N GLU A 291 -14.25 3.91 1.88
CA GLU A 291 -15.16 4.93 1.38
C GLU A 291 -14.95 6.25 2.14
N PRO A 292 -14.77 7.39 1.46
CA PRO A 292 -14.69 8.68 2.14
C PRO A 292 -16.03 9.01 2.81
N LYS A 293 -15.96 9.60 4.01
CA LYS A 293 -17.17 10.12 4.69
C LYS A 293 -17.75 11.26 3.85
N ARG A 294 -19.09 11.31 3.74
CA ARG A 294 -19.81 12.37 3.03
C ARG A 294 -19.35 13.76 3.47
N SER A 295 -18.94 14.57 2.51
CA SER A 295 -18.49 15.96 2.68
C SER A 295 -19.62 16.97 2.48
N GLY A 296 -20.73 16.57 1.85
CA GLY A 296 -21.84 17.46 1.48
C GLY A 296 -21.66 18.17 0.13
N ASN A 297 -20.49 18.02 -0.51
CA ASN A 297 -20.24 18.41 -1.90
C ASN A 297 -19.69 17.19 -2.69
N ASP A 298 -20.36 16.05 -2.50
CA ASP A 298 -19.93 14.75 -2.98
C ASP A 298 -20.39 14.50 -4.42
N LYS A 299 -19.56 13.84 -5.23
CA LYS A 299 -19.95 13.28 -6.53
C LYS A 299 -20.18 11.77 -6.37
N THR A 300 -21.25 11.26 -6.97
CA THR A 300 -21.63 9.84 -7.04
C THR A 300 -21.83 9.42 -8.49
#